data_AF-A0A1F7FQH7-F1
#
_entry.id   AF-A0A1F7FQH7-F1
#
_cell.length_a   1.000
_cell.length_b   1.000
_cell.length_c   1.000
_cell.angle_alpha   90.00
_cell.angle_beta   90.00
_cell.angle_gamma   90.00
#
_symmetry.space_group_name_H-M   'P 1'
#
loop_
_entity.id
_entity.type
_entity.pdbx_description
1 polymer ?
#
loop_
_entity_poly.entity_id
_entity_poly.type
_entity_poly.pdbx_seq_one_letter_code
_entity_poly.pdbx_strand_id
1 'polypeptide(L)'
;MKKLFAVFSIFLLIGLIATAPAARANEDTPDHQAAVSLELPPFNKVYNNFETEAYTLDSAVNNMLISVDVSKSASCLFRAYARFRYSKNGQWTQYMSFDTEYHFSAVDTVSAYQIMFVVRDPMMGETRIKGFTAQGVYIDEKTMEYALQEPDAFEPEKLAPKPDVVSRQAWGARPPKSSYSAHAVQRLVVHHSWIPNQSQYKGALSIRGIQNYHMDDPNTGWADIGYHFLIGPEGTIYQGRPETVVGAHASPNTNAVGICLIGDYDPEKDPIPPVMEKSLVSLLSWLCSNYKVNPKVNIFGHCDYSTKSCPGLEVYKRLPQYREVIISTIGQK
;
A
#
# COMPACT_ATOMS: atom_id res chain seq x y z
N MET A 1 68.13 -28.61 -11.84
CA MET A 1 68.11 -27.54 -10.80
C MET A 1 66.68 -27.04 -10.72
N LYS A 2 65.90 -27.43 -9.68
CA LYS A 2 65.46 -26.59 -8.53
C LYS A 2 64.77 -25.28 -8.98
N LYS A 3 63.60 -24.79 -8.56
CA LYS A 3 62.49 -25.03 -7.57
C LYS A 3 61.38 -24.00 -7.97
N LEU A 4 60.07 -24.28 -7.96
CA LEU A 4 59.03 -24.13 -6.91
C LEU A 4 58.72 -22.70 -6.36
N PHE A 5 57.41 -22.47 -6.09
CA PHE A 5 56.69 -21.39 -5.35
C PHE A 5 56.19 -20.18 -6.18
N ALA A 6 54.90 -19.79 -6.27
CA ALA A 6 53.71 -19.67 -5.39
C ALA A 6 53.59 -18.33 -4.60
N VAL A 7 52.49 -17.60 -4.91
CA VAL A 7 51.53 -16.93 -3.99
C VAL A 7 51.81 -15.52 -3.39
N PHE A 8 50.90 -14.61 -3.73
CA PHE A 8 50.22 -13.49 -3.01
C PHE A 8 50.91 -12.19 -2.51
N SER A 9 50.31 -11.08 -3.00
CA SER A 9 49.87 -9.79 -2.42
C SER A 9 50.42 -9.25 -1.09
N ILE A 10 50.80 -7.95 -1.08
CA ILE A 10 50.66 -7.01 0.06
C ILE A 10 50.31 -5.58 -0.43
N PHE A 11 49.43 -4.92 0.34
CA PHE A 11 48.73 -3.62 0.28
C PHE A 11 49.57 -2.32 0.38
N LEU A 12 49.03 -1.20 -0.15
CA LEU A 12 48.81 0.14 0.49
C LEU A 12 48.19 1.11 -0.56
N LEU A 13 46.92 1.57 -0.55
CA LEU A 13 46.10 2.44 0.31
C LEU A 13 46.44 3.96 0.32
N ILE A 14 45.39 4.77 0.06
CA ILE A 14 45.14 6.21 0.35
C ILE A 14 45.67 7.22 -0.69
N GLY A 15 44.88 8.14 -1.25
CA GLY A 15 43.47 8.48 -1.06
C GLY A 15 43.04 9.58 -2.05
N LEU A 16 41.76 9.60 -2.43
CA LEU A 16 41.15 10.75 -3.10
C LEU A 16 40.03 11.29 -2.22
N ILE A 17 40.15 12.57 -1.90
CA ILE A 17 39.21 13.37 -1.13
C ILE A 17 37.91 13.46 -1.92
N ALA A 18 36.84 12.88 -1.39
CA ALA A 18 35.49 13.06 -1.88
C ALA A 18 34.95 14.40 -1.35
N THR A 19 34.62 15.32 -2.25
CA THR A 19 33.71 16.43 -1.96
C THR A 19 32.28 15.92 -2.13
N ALA A 20 31.56 15.81 -1.01
CA ALA A 20 30.14 15.46 -1.01
C ALA A 20 29.31 16.59 -1.64
N PRO A 21 28.37 16.29 -2.56
CA PRO A 21 27.24 17.19 -2.77
C PRO A 21 26.26 17.03 -1.60
N ALA A 22 25.91 18.15 -0.98
CA ALA A 22 24.91 18.23 0.06
C ALA A 22 23.48 18.04 -0.50
N ALA A 23 22.74 17.18 0.20
CA ALA A 23 21.30 17.10 0.38
C ALA A 23 20.39 17.30 -0.85
N ARG A 24 19.80 16.20 -1.31
CA ARG A 24 18.43 16.19 -1.82
C ARG A 24 17.55 15.45 -0.81
N ALA A 25 16.78 16.22 -0.05
CA ALA A 25 15.55 15.71 0.55
C ALA A 25 14.66 15.19 -0.57
N ASN A 26 14.09 13.98 -0.38
CA ASN A 26 13.10 13.24 -1.19
C ASN A 26 13.50 11.77 -1.47
N GLU A 27 14.16 11.10 -0.53
CA GLU A 27 14.38 9.65 -0.61
C GLU A 27 13.32 8.92 0.22
N ASP A 28 12.12 8.82 -0.34
CA ASP A 28 11.24 7.71 -0.01
C ASP A 28 11.72 6.51 -0.83
N THR A 29 12.52 5.66 -0.19
CA THR A 29 12.93 4.36 -0.72
C THR A 29 11.67 3.51 -0.95
N PRO A 30 11.46 2.92 -2.15
CA PRO A 30 10.54 1.82 -2.25
C PRO A 30 11.23 0.60 -1.64
N ASP A 31 10.66 0.08 -0.55
CA ASP A 31 10.99 -1.24 -0.01
C ASP A 31 10.95 -2.25 -1.16
N HIS A 32 12.14 -2.75 -1.52
CA HIS A 32 12.46 -3.78 -2.52
C HIS A 32 11.46 -3.95 -3.69
N GLN A 33 11.74 -3.29 -4.81
CA GLN A 33 11.12 -3.62 -6.09
C GLN A 33 11.99 -4.63 -6.86
N ALA A 34 11.51 -5.87 -7.01
CA ALA A 34 12.03 -6.77 -8.02
C ALA A 34 11.13 -6.63 -9.26
N ALA A 35 11.54 -5.80 -10.21
CA ALA A 35 10.93 -5.77 -11.54
C ALA A 35 11.49 -6.96 -12.33
N VAL A 36 10.71 -8.05 -12.39
CA VAL A 36 11.05 -9.18 -13.25
C VAL A 36 10.32 -9.00 -14.58
N SER A 37 11.05 -8.49 -15.58
CA SER A 37 10.57 -8.51 -16.96
C SER A 37 10.79 -9.90 -17.54
N LEU A 38 9.72 -10.67 -17.69
CA LEU A 38 9.73 -11.81 -18.60
C LEU A 38 9.40 -11.27 -19.98
N GLU A 39 10.42 -11.06 -20.81
CA GLU A 39 10.20 -10.97 -22.26
C GLU A 39 9.66 -12.32 -22.73
N LEU A 40 8.34 -12.52 -22.66
CA LEU A 40 7.69 -13.66 -23.26
C LEU A 40 7.66 -13.40 -24.77
N PRO A 41 8.31 -14.24 -25.60
CA PRO A 41 8.42 -13.98 -27.02
C PRO A 41 7.03 -13.94 -27.66
N PRO A 42 6.80 -13.02 -28.61
CA PRO A 42 5.57 -12.99 -29.38
C PRO A 42 5.56 -14.19 -30.32
N PHE A 43 4.36 -14.68 -30.64
CA PHE A 43 4.00 -15.62 -31.71
C PHE A 43 3.80 -17.10 -31.33
N ASN A 44 2.54 -17.52 -31.51
CA ASN A 44 2.04 -18.88 -31.76
C ASN A 44 2.43 -19.99 -30.78
N LYS A 45 2.03 -19.85 -29.50
CA LYS A 45 1.95 -21.01 -28.61
C LYS A 45 0.59 -21.09 -27.91
N VAL A 46 0.10 -22.32 -27.77
CA VAL A 46 -0.83 -22.70 -26.70
C VAL A 46 0.01 -22.72 -25.42
N TYR A 47 -0.10 -21.69 -24.58
CA TYR A 47 0.68 -21.57 -23.35
C TYR A 47 0.08 -22.46 -22.26
N ASN A 48 0.31 -23.78 -22.35
CA ASN A 48 0.17 -24.65 -21.20
C ASN A 48 1.26 -24.26 -20.19
N ASN A 49 0.84 -23.72 -19.05
CA ASN A 49 1.61 -23.43 -17.83
C ASN A 49 3.00 -22.83 -18.09
N PHE A 50 3.10 -21.51 -18.22
CA PHE A 50 4.39 -20.84 -18.00
C PHE A 50 4.58 -20.71 -16.49
N GLU A 51 5.31 -21.65 -15.89
CA GLU A 51 5.77 -21.54 -14.51
C GLU A 51 7.04 -20.68 -14.51
N THR A 52 7.03 -19.58 -13.76
CA THR A 52 8.24 -18.79 -13.57
C THR A 52 9.24 -19.57 -12.73
N GLU A 53 10.52 -19.24 -12.83
CA GLU A 53 11.50 -19.69 -11.84
C GLU A 53 11.12 -19.18 -10.44
N ALA A 54 11.62 -19.85 -9.41
CA ALA A 54 11.48 -19.38 -8.05
C ALA A 54 12.35 -18.13 -7.86
N TYR A 55 11.71 -17.00 -7.55
CA TYR A 55 12.41 -15.75 -7.30
C TYR A 55 12.79 -15.67 -5.83
N THR A 56 14.08 -15.67 -5.56
CA THR A 56 14.61 -15.48 -4.20
C THR A 56 14.68 -13.99 -3.89
N LEU A 57 14.25 -13.60 -2.70
CA LEU A 57 14.29 -12.21 -2.24
C LEU A 57 15.62 -11.92 -1.55
N ASP A 58 16.12 -10.70 -1.71
CA ASP A 58 17.32 -10.23 -1.01
C ASP A 58 17.11 -10.17 0.50
N SER A 59 15.87 -9.96 0.93
CA SER A 59 15.46 -9.94 2.34
C SER A 59 14.09 -10.57 2.48
N ALA A 60 13.88 -11.27 3.59
CA ALA A 60 12.60 -11.90 3.87
C ALA A 60 11.57 -10.84 4.27
N VAL A 61 10.35 -10.93 3.73
CA VAL A 61 9.30 -9.91 3.90
C VAL A 61 8.03 -10.54 4.47
N ASN A 62 7.28 -9.82 5.30
CA ASN A 62 6.01 -10.31 5.85
C ASN A 62 4.81 -9.90 4.98
N ASN A 63 5.02 -8.94 4.07
CA ASN A 63 4.02 -8.44 3.15
C ASN A 63 4.56 -8.47 1.72
N MET A 64 3.75 -8.92 0.76
CA MET A 64 4.11 -8.90 -0.66
C MET A 64 2.92 -8.57 -1.56
N LEU A 65 3.12 -7.66 -2.51
CA LEU A 65 2.20 -7.36 -3.60
C LEU A 65 2.78 -7.90 -4.90
N ILE A 66 1.94 -8.61 -5.68
CA ILE A 66 2.23 -9.00 -7.05
C ILE A 66 1.16 -8.41 -7.96
N SER A 67 1.58 -7.70 -9.01
CA SER A 67 0.68 -7.13 -10.04
C SER A 67 1.10 -7.58 -11.44
N VAL A 68 0.15 -7.83 -12.33
CA VAL A 68 0.37 -8.34 -13.70
C VAL A 68 -0.34 -7.44 -14.71
N ASP A 69 0.42 -6.92 -15.68
CA ASP A 69 -0.13 -6.18 -16.82
C ASP A 69 -0.40 -7.14 -17.98
N VAL A 70 -1.68 -7.23 -18.36
CA VAL A 70 -2.16 -8.10 -19.43
C VAL A 70 -3.16 -7.38 -20.33
N SER A 71 -2.93 -7.45 -21.63
CA SER A 71 -3.93 -7.16 -22.67
C SER A 71 -4.64 -8.47 -23.01
N LYS A 72 -5.97 -8.53 -22.89
CA LYS A 72 -6.78 -9.73 -23.14
C LYS A 72 -7.69 -9.51 -24.35
N SER A 73 -7.80 -10.50 -25.23
CA SER A 73 -8.87 -10.54 -26.22
C SER A 73 -10.22 -10.84 -25.54
N ALA A 74 -11.34 -10.53 -26.21
CA ALA A 74 -12.67 -10.71 -25.64
C ALA A 74 -13.02 -12.18 -25.29
N SER A 75 -12.41 -13.14 -25.98
CA SER A 75 -12.59 -14.58 -25.76
C SER A 75 -11.58 -15.18 -24.78
N CYS A 76 -10.58 -14.41 -24.36
CA CYS A 76 -9.48 -14.93 -23.55
C CYS A 76 -9.87 -15.09 -22.08
N LEU A 77 -9.67 -16.30 -21.55
CA LEU A 77 -9.58 -16.57 -20.13
C LEU A 77 -8.10 -16.47 -19.70
N PHE A 78 -7.79 -15.48 -18.85
CA PHE A 78 -6.47 -15.33 -18.23
C PHE A 78 -6.59 -15.47 -16.72
N ARG A 79 -5.69 -16.25 -16.11
CA ARG A 79 -5.54 -16.36 -14.67
C ARG A 79 -4.07 -16.45 -14.29
N ALA A 80 -3.65 -15.65 -13.33
CA ALA A 80 -2.35 -15.76 -12.68
C ALA A 80 -2.50 -16.54 -11.38
N TYR A 81 -1.41 -17.15 -10.93
CA TYR A 81 -1.32 -17.82 -9.65
C TYR A 81 0.00 -17.45 -8.99
N ALA A 82 0.00 -17.20 -7.68
CA ALA A 82 1.21 -16.97 -6.91
C ALA A 82 1.30 -17.93 -5.73
N ARG A 83 2.51 -18.30 -5.35
CA ARG A 83 2.82 -18.96 -4.07
C ARG A 83 4.07 -18.37 -3.45
N PHE A 84 4.20 -18.52 -2.15
CA PHE A 84 5.27 -17.92 -1.36
C PHE A 84 5.96 -18.97 -0.50
N ARG A 85 7.26 -18.81 -0.29
CA ARG A 85 8.05 -19.70 0.55
C ARG A 85 8.38 -19.02 1.86
N TYR A 86 7.88 -19.57 2.98
CA TYR A 86 8.24 -19.08 4.30
C TYR A 86 9.74 -19.24 4.57
N SER A 87 10.37 -18.23 5.15
CA SER A 87 11.81 -18.19 5.42
C SER A 87 12.20 -19.18 6.53
N LYS A 88 11.34 -19.32 7.55
CA LYS A 88 11.62 -20.05 8.79
C LYS A 88 11.67 -21.56 8.57
N ASN A 89 10.77 -22.09 7.77
CA ASN A 89 10.60 -23.53 7.57
C ASN A 89 10.78 -23.97 6.10
N GLY A 90 10.97 -23.02 5.18
CA GLY A 90 11.11 -23.31 3.75
C GLY A 90 9.84 -23.85 3.08
N GLN A 91 8.69 -23.88 3.78
CA GLN A 91 7.45 -24.40 3.24
C GLN A 91 6.85 -23.42 2.23
N TRP A 92 6.29 -23.98 1.16
CA TRP A 92 5.54 -23.23 0.17
C TRP A 92 4.07 -23.20 0.54
N THR A 93 3.43 -22.03 0.34
CA THR A 93 1.97 -21.94 0.32
C THR A 93 1.41 -22.70 -0.89
N GLN A 94 0.09 -22.94 -0.87
CA GLN A 94 -0.61 -23.34 -2.08
C GLN A 94 -0.57 -22.20 -3.12
N TYR A 95 -0.77 -22.56 -4.39
CA TYR A 95 -0.97 -21.56 -5.44
C TYR A 95 -2.32 -20.88 -5.26
N MET A 96 -2.30 -19.56 -5.22
CA MET A 96 -3.48 -18.71 -5.04
C MET A 96 -3.73 -17.94 -6.32
N SER A 97 -4.94 -18.06 -6.87
CA SER A 97 -5.29 -17.44 -8.16
C SER A 97 -5.62 -15.96 -8.03
N PHE A 98 -5.24 -15.17 -9.02
CA PHE A 98 -5.60 -13.77 -9.17
C PHE A 98 -5.63 -13.34 -10.64
N ASP A 99 -6.35 -12.27 -10.96
CA ASP A 99 -6.56 -11.86 -12.35
C ASP A 99 -5.68 -10.66 -12.77
N THR A 100 -5.28 -9.83 -11.81
CA THR A 100 -4.42 -8.64 -12.02
C THR A 100 -3.48 -8.43 -10.84
N GLU A 101 -3.99 -8.49 -9.61
CA GLU A 101 -3.21 -8.23 -8.40
C GLU A 101 -3.45 -9.28 -7.31
N TYR A 102 -2.40 -9.56 -6.54
CA TYR A 102 -2.46 -10.43 -5.37
C TYR A 102 -1.67 -9.83 -4.21
N HIS A 103 -2.27 -9.83 -3.02
CA HIS A 103 -1.64 -9.37 -1.78
C HIS A 103 -1.43 -10.58 -0.86
N PHE A 104 -0.18 -10.78 -0.47
CA PHE A 104 0.22 -11.72 0.56
C PHE A 104 0.51 -10.98 1.86
N SER A 105 0.04 -11.52 2.98
CA SER A 105 0.42 -11.07 4.32
C SER A 105 0.44 -12.28 5.24
N ALA A 106 1.55 -12.50 5.92
CA ALA A 106 1.71 -13.58 6.87
C ALA A 106 2.64 -13.18 8.00
N VAL A 107 2.38 -13.73 9.19
CA VAL A 107 3.23 -13.56 10.38
C VAL A 107 4.65 -14.04 10.10
N ASP A 108 4.77 -15.20 9.45
CA ASP A 108 6.05 -15.72 9.00
C ASP A 108 6.54 -15.02 7.72
N THR A 109 7.78 -14.54 7.74
CA THR A 109 8.41 -13.91 6.57
C THR A 109 8.50 -14.86 5.41
N VAL A 110 8.38 -14.34 4.20
CA VAL A 110 8.60 -15.06 2.96
C VAL A 110 9.97 -14.72 2.39
N SER A 111 10.69 -15.75 1.94
CA SER A 111 12.05 -15.69 1.40
C SER A 111 12.10 -15.85 -0.11
N ALA A 112 11.01 -16.31 -0.72
CA ALA A 112 10.88 -16.48 -2.16
C ALA A 112 9.41 -16.47 -2.57
N TYR A 113 9.17 -16.21 -3.85
CA TYR A 113 7.85 -16.32 -4.46
C TYR A 113 7.96 -16.97 -5.84
N GLN A 114 6.82 -17.45 -6.35
CA GLN A 114 6.74 -18.03 -7.68
C GLN A 114 5.38 -17.72 -8.29
N ILE A 115 5.36 -17.45 -9.59
CA ILE A 115 4.15 -17.05 -10.32
C ILE A 115 3.91 -18.05 -11.46
N MET A 116 2.65 -18.29 -11.77
CA MET A 116 2.25 -19.10 -12.91
C MET A 116 1.14 -18.40 -13.67
N PHE A 117 1.21 -18.41 -14.99
CA PHE A 117 0.18 -17.84 -15.86
C PHE A 117 -0.55 -18.94 -16.61
N VAL A 118 -1.88 -18.85 -16.63
CA VAL A 118 -2.77 -19.71 -17.42
C VAL A 118 -3.55 -18.82 -18.38
N VAL A 119 -3.29 -18.99 -19.67
CA VAL A 119 -3.94 -18.25 -20.75
C VAL A 119 -4.68 -19.25 -21.63
N ARG A 120 -5.98 -19.05 -21.82
CA ARG A 120 -6.81 -19.81 -22.75
C ARG A 120 -7.59 -18.85 -23.64
N ASP A 121 -7.14 -18.70 -24.88
CA ASP A 121 -7.81 -17.88 -25.89
C ASP A 121 -8.28 -18.74 -27.07
N PRO A 122 -9.55 -19.18 -27.09
CA PRO A 122 -10.05 -20.09 -28.12
C PRO A 122 -10.20 -19.43 -29.50
N MET A 123 -10.31 -18.10 -29.57
CA MET A 123 -10.44 -17.38 -30.84
C MET A 123 -9.10 -16.88 -31.38
N MET A 124 -7.99 -17.13 -30.65
CA MET A 124 -6.65 -16.66 -30.98
C MET A 124 -6.60 -15.14 -31.24
N GLY A 125 -7.28 -14.36 -30.40
CA GLY A 125 -7.18 -12.90 -30.44
C GLY A 125 -5.85 -12.38 -29.88
N GLU A 126 -5.66 -11.07 -29.88
CA GLU A 126 -4.46 -10.45 -29.28
C GLU A 126 -4.52 -10.52 -27.75
N THR A 127 -3.85 -11.52 -27.18
CA THR A 127 -3.60 -11.62 -25.74
C THR A 127 -2.10 -11.50 -25.45
N ARG A 128 -1.72 -10.58 -24.58
CA ARG A 128 -0.31 -10.28 -24.25
C ARG A 128 -0.12 -10.01 -22.77
N ILE A 129 0.75 -10.77 -22.11
CA ILE A 129 1.30 -10.41 -20.80
C ILE A 129 2.46 -9.45 -21.07
N LYS A 130 2.35 -8.21 -20.60
CA LYS A 130 3.39 -7.18 -20.81
C LYS A 130 4.49 -7.24 -19.76
N GLY A 131 4.15 -7.70 -18.56
CA GLY A 131 5.08 -7.85 -17.44
C GLY A 131 4.34 -8.08 -16.12
N PHE A 132 5.11 -8.28 -15.06
CA PHE A 132 4.59 -8.29 -13.71
C PHE A 132 5.56 -7.55 -12.77
N THR A 133 5.05 -7.14 -11.62
CA THR A 133 5.82 -6.44 -10.59
C THR A 133 5.58 -7.14 -9.26
N ALA A 134 6.66 -7.41 -8.52
CA ALA A 134 6.60 -7.91 -7.15
C ALA A 134 7.30 -6.92 -6.20
N GLN A 135 6.60 -6.53 -5.13
CA GLN A 135 7.09 -5.58 -4.12
C GLN A 135 6.85 -6.17 -2.74
N GLY A 136 7.84 -6.06 -1.85
CA GLY A 136 7.78 -6.68 -0.52
C GLY A 136 8.27 -5.75 0.57
N VAL A 137 7.57 -5.78 1.71
CA VAL A 137 7.92 -4.99 2.90
C VAL A 137 8.07 -5.92 4.09
N TYR A 138 9.18 -5.78 4.82
CA TYR A 138 9.30 -6.36 6.15
C TYR A 138 8.58 -5.48 7.16
N ILE A 139 7.65 -6.08 7.89
CA ILE A 139 6.96 -5.48 9.02
C ILE A 139 7.28 -6.37 10.21
N ASP A 140 7.55 -5.80 11.39
CA ASP A 140 7.86 -6.61 12.57
C ASP A 140 6.71 -7.59 12.91
N GLU A 141 7.06 -8.72 13.51
CA GLU A 141 6.16 -9.83 13.79
C GLU A 141 4.93 -9.39 14.59
N LYS A 142 5.11 -8.51 15.59
CA LYS A 142 4.03 -8.03 16.45
C LYS A 142 3.02 -7.19 15.66
N THR A 143 3.51 -6.29 14.81
CA THR A 143 2.65 -5.48 13.94
C THR A 143 1.94 -6.35 12.89
N MET A 144 2.59 -7.39 12.39
CA MET A 144 1.98 -8.32 11.43
C MET A 144 0.92 -9.22 12.07
N GLU A 145 1.20 -9.82 13.22
CA GLU A 145 0.20 -10.57 14.01
C GLU A 145 -1.01 -9.71 14.27
N TYR A 146 -0.78 -8.47 14.70
CA TYR A 146 -1.83 -7.50 14.92
C TYR A 146 -2.65 -7.22 13.64
N ALA A 147 -1.98 -6.99 12.50
CA ALA A 147 -2.66 -6.69 11.24
C ALA A 147 -3.46 -7.88 10.66
N LEU A 148 -3.11 -9.11 11.06
CA LEU A 148 -3.76 -10.35 10.66
C LEU A 148 -4.77 -10.88 11.68
N GLN A 149 -4.84 -10.27 12.87
CA GLN A 149 -5.87 -10.60 13.84
C GLN A 149 -7.24 -10.37 13.20
N GLU A 150 -8.13 -11.35 13.38
CA GLU A 150 -9.54 -11.06 13.19
C GLU A 150 -9.88 -9.87 14.09
N PRO A 151 -10.64 -8.89 13.58
CA PRO A 151 -10.98 -7.72 14.37
C PRO A 151 -11.63 -8.19 15.67
N ASP A 152 -11.08 -7.74 16.81
CA ASP A 152 -11.70 -7.93 18.11
C ASP A 152 -13.19 -7.63 17.99
N ALA A 153 -14.03 -8.49 18.57
CA ALA A 153 -15.47 -8.29 18.60
C ALA A 153 -15.80 -6.97 19.33
N PHE A 154 -15.87 -5.88 18.57
CA PHE A 154 -16.22 -4.56 19.06
C PHE A 154 -17.67 -4.28 18.73
N GLU A 155 -18.50 -4.23 19.77
CA GLU A 155 -19.90 -3.86 19.64
C GLU A 155 -20.09 -2.45 20.21
N PRO A 156 -20.28 -1.42 19.36
CA PRO A 156 -20.56 -0.08 19.84
C PRO A 156 -21.92 -0.03 20.54
N GLU A 157 -22.06 0.83 21.56
CA GLU A 157 -23.36 1.07 22.18
C GLU A 157 -24.31 1.80 21.23
N LYS A 158 -23.77 2.73 20.44
CA LYS A 158 -24.53 3.51 19.45
C LYS A 158 -23.70 3.82 18.20
N LEU A 159 -24.41 4.05 17.10
CA LEU A 159 -23.79 4.46 15.83
C LEU A 159 -23.54 5.97 15.81
N ALA A 160 -22.32 6.37 15.46
CA ALA A 160 -22.03 7.77 15.17
C ALA A 160 -22.62 8.15 13.80
N PRO A 161 -23.13 9.38 13.63
CA PRO A 161 -23.68 9.83 12.36
C PRO A 161 -22.58 9.88 11.30
N LYS A 162 -22.91 9.48 10.07
CA LYS A 162 -22.02 9.66 8.92
C LYS A 162 -21.81 11.16 8.69
N PRO A 163 -20.57 11.68 8.68
CA PRO A 163 -20.33 13.09 8.42
C PRO A 163 -20.65 13.44 6.96
N ASP A 164 -20.78 14.72 6.66
CA ASP A 164 -20.93 15.20 5.29
C ASP A 164 -19.65 14.90 4.49
N VAL A 165 -19.82 14.22 3.35
CA VAL A 165 -18.71 13.83 2.47
C VAL A 165 -18.99 14.34 1.06
N VAL A 166 -18.06 15.13 0.52
CA VAL A 166 -18.07 15.53 -0.89
C VAL A 166 -17.83 14.29 -1.75
N SER A 167 -18.86 13.89 -2.49
CA SER A 167 -18.82 12.70 -3.33
C SER A 167 -17.80 12.82 -4.47
N ARG A 168 -17.37 11.68 -5.00
CA ARG A 168 -16.51 11.61 -6.19
C ARG A 168 -17.01 12.48 -7.33
N GLN A 169 -18.31 12.42 -7.62
CA GLN A 169 -18.92 13.24 -8.66
C GLN A 169 -18.81 14.74 -8.34
N ALA A 170 -19.07 15.13 -7.09
CA ALA A 170 -19.09 16.54 -6.68
C ALA A 170 -17.70 17.20 -6.75
N TRP A 171 -16.61 16.48 -6.43
CA TRP A 171 -15.25 17.03 -6.60
C TRP A 171 -14.66 16.79 -7.99
N GLY A 172 -15.40 16.18 -8.91
CA GLY A 172 -14.97 15.97 -10.29
C GLY A 172 -13.91 14.88 -10.45
N ALA A 173 -14.08 13.77 -9.72
CA ALA A 173 -13.25 12.58 -9.85
C ALA A 173 -13.34 12.02 -11.26
N ARG A 174 -12.18 11.64 -11.83
CA ARG A 174 -12.19 10.81 -13.04
C ARG A 174 -12.46 9.34 -12.68
N PRO A 175 -12.90 8.51 -13.65
CA PRO A 175 -13.12 7.08 -13.43
C PRO A 175 -11.82 6.34 -13.08
N PRO A 176 -11.88 5.23 -12.32
CA PRO A 176 -10.72 4.37 -12.10
C PRO A 176 -10.27 3.69 -13.41
N LYS A 177 -8.98 3.35 -13.52
CA LYS A 177 -8.39 2.62 -14.66
C LYS A 177 -8.81 1.15 -14.71
N SER A 178 -9.20 0.57 -13.58
CA SER A 178 -9.62 -0.83 -13.46
C SER A 178 -10.65 -1.01 -12.35
N SER A 179 -11.29 -2.19 -12.33
CA SER A 179 -12.23 -2.57 -11.28
C SER A 179 -11.55 -2.72 -9.92
N TYR A 180 -12.32 -2.48 -8.85
CA TYR A 180 -11.83 -2.65 -7.48
C TYR A 180 -12.00 -4.07 -6.95
N SER A 181 -11.13 -4.44 -6.02
CA SER A 181 -11.28 -5.64 -5.18
C SER A 181 -11.96 -5.27 -3.85
N ALA A 182 -13.01 -5.99 -3.47
CA ALA A 182 -13.69 -5.78 -2.20
C ALA A 182 -12.85 -6.26 -1.01
N HIS A 183 -13.03 -5.64 0.16
CA HIS A 183 -12.47 -6.09 1.43
C HIS A 183 -13.44 -5.86 2.60
N ALA A 184 -13.12 -6.39 3.79
CA ALA A 184 -13.81 -6.04 5.02
C ALA A 184 -13.06 -4.93 5.75
N VAL A 185 -13.74 -3.92 6.28
CA VAL A 185 -13.08 -2.85 7.05
C VAL A 185 -12.72 -3.37 8.45
N GLN A 186 -11.43 -3.44 8.78
CA GLN A 186 -10.96 -3.92 10.09
C GLN A 186 -10.07 -2.92 10.82
N ARG A 187 -9.39 -2.03 10.10
CA ARG A 187 -8.52 -1.00 10.68
C ARG A 187 -8.55 0.30 9.90
N LEU A 188 -8.20 1.39 10.59
CA LEU A 188 -8.15 2.74 10.05
C LEU A 188 -6.71 3.22 10.09
N VAL A 189 -6.21 3.77 8.98
CA VAL A 189 -4.83 4.29 8.88
C VAL A 189 -4.89 5.76 8.53
N VAL A 190 -4.36 6.61 9.39
CA VAL A 190 -4.27 8.05 9.21
C VAL A 190 -2.96 8.39 8.49
N HIS A 191 -3.07 9.25 7.49
CA HIS A 191 -2.00 9.75 6.65
C HIS A 191 -1.97 11.27 6.68
N HIS A 192 -0.86 11.85 6.26
CA HIS A 192 -0.83 13.22 5.73
C HIS A 192 -0.49 13.18 4.24
N SER A 193 -0.77 14.26 3.50
CA SER A 193 -0.40 14.33 2.09
C SER A 193 1.08 14.66 1.90
N TRP A 194 1.69 15.39 2.85
CA TRP A 194 2.97 16.09 2.73
C TRP A 194 2.96 17.15 1.62
N ILE A 195 2.60 16.75 0.39
CA ILE A 195 2.30 17.62 -0.74
C ILE A 195 0.91 17.24 -1.31
N PRO A 196 -0.01 18.20 -1.50
CA PRO A 196 0.13 19.60 -1.13
C PRO A 196 0.12 19.76 0.40
N ASN A 197 0.92 20.71 0.89
CA ASN A 197 0.79 21.19 2.26
C ASN A 197 -0.40 22.18 2.36
N GLN A 198 -0.68 22.71 3.54
CA GLN A 198 -1.84 23.60 3.73
C GLN A 198 -1.80 24.84 2.83
N SER A 199 -0.64 25.47 2.69
CA SER A 199 -0.48 26.67 1.86
C SER A 199 -0.71 26.42 0.35
N GLN A 200 -0.52 25.17 -0.09
CA GLN A 200 -0.70 24.75 -1.48
C GLN A 200 -2.11 24.23 -1.77
N TYR A 201 -2.93 24.06 -0.73
CA TYR A 201 -4.26 23.50 -0.84
C TYR A 201 -5.21 24.44 -1.62
N LYS A 202 -5.95 23.88 -2.58
CA LYS A 202 -6.88 24.58 -3.47
C LYS A 202 -8.22 23.85 -3.58
N GLY A 203 -8.72 23.29 -2.48
CA GLY A 203 -10.01 22.59 -2.47
C GLY A 203 -9.98 21.32 -3.33
N ALA A 204 -11.08 21.08 -4.05
CA ALA A 204 -11.21 19.97 -4.99
C ALA A 204 -10.14 19.92 -6.09
N LEU A 205 -9.49 21.05 -6.43
CA LEU A 205 -8.37 21.05 -7.39
C LEU A 205 -7.18 20.22 -6.88
N SER A 206 -6.86 20.35 -5.59
CA SER A 206 -5.78 19.57 -4.96
C SER A 206 -6.11 18.09 -4.95
N ILE A 207 -7.36 17.72 -4.67
CA ILE A 207 -7.80 16.31 -4.65
C ILE A 207 -7.69 15.68 -6.04
N ARG A 208 -8.09 16.40 -7.10
CA ARG A 208 -7.87 15.95 -8.49
C ARG A 208 -6.38 15.85 -8.83
N GLY A 209 -5.56 16.76 -8.34
CA GLY A 209 -4.10 16.71 -8.49
C GLY A 209 -3.51 15.42 -7.90
N ILE A 210 -3.92 15.06 -6.68
CA ILE A 210 -3.51 13.80 -6.03
C ILE A 210 -3.99 12.59 -6.82
N GLN A 211 -5.25 12.58 -7.29
CA GLN A 211 -5.78 11.49 -8.12
C GLN A 211 -4.97 11.32 -9.42
N ASN A 212 -4.67 12.41 -10.12
CA ASN A 212 -3.89 12.38 -11.34
C ASN A 212 -2.46 11.88 -11.08
N TYR A 213 -1.80 12.37 -10.04
CA TYR A 213 -0.46 11.91 -9.65
C TYR A 213 -0.44 10.40 -9.41
N HIS A 214 -1.33 9.89 -8.55
CA HIS A 214 -1.39 8.46 -8.23
C HIS A 214 -1.68 7.54 -9.41
N MET A 215 -2.39 8.05 -10.41
CA MET A 215 -2.77 7.23 -11.55
C MET A 215 -1.78 7.38 -12.71
N ASP A 216 -1.24 8.56 -12.95
CA ASP A 216 -0.46 8.88 -14.16
C ASP A 216 1.05 8.86 -13.95
N ASP A 217 1.53 8.96 -12.71
CA ASP A 217 2.95 8.82 -12.45
C ASP A 217 3.40 7.39 -12.76
N PRO A 218 4.46 7.20 -13.58
CA PRO A 218 4.90 5.88 -14.02
C PRO A 218 5.43 5.00 -12.88
N ASN A 219 5.80 5.58 -11.73
CA ASN A 219 6.27 4.84 -10.57
C ASN A 219 5.12 4.39 -9.65
N THR A 220 3.92 4.97 -9.77
CA THR A 220 2.73 4.55 -9.03
C THR A 220 1.77 3.79 -9.94
N GLY A 221 1.24 4.45 -10.98
CA GLY A 221 0.39 3.81 -12.00
C GLY A 221 -0.90 3.19 -11.48
N TRP A 222 -1.40 3.65 -10.32
CA TRP A 222 -2.50 2.98 -9.62
C TRP A 222 -3.83 3.07 -10.36
N ALA A 223 -4.74 2.15 -10.02
CA ALA A 223 -6.10 2.13 -10.54
C ALA A 223 -6.88 3.43 -10.28
N ASP A 224 -6.65 4.06 -9.13
CA ASP A 224 -7.30 5.30 -8.69
C ASP A 224 -6.50 5.95 -7.56
N ILE A 225 -6.96 7.11 -7.06
CA ILE A 225 -6.46 7.74 -5.83
C ILE A 225 -6.29 6.70 -4.69
N GLY A 226 -5.14 6.69 -4.00
CA GLY A 226 -4.81 5.62 -3.06
C GLY A 226 -5.65 5.57 -1.79
N TYR A 227 -6.22 6.70 -1.37
CA TYR A 227 -6.96 6.85 -0.10
C TYR A 227 -8.47 6.64 -0.26
N HIS A 228 -9.14 6.30 0.83
CA HIS A 228 -10.61 6.21 0.89
C HIS A 228 -11.25 7.54 1.24
N PHE A 229 -10.57 8.33 2.08
CA PHE A 229 -11.00 9.67 2.44
C PHE A 229 -9.82 10.63 2.44
N LEU A 230 -10.08 11.89 2.10
CA LEU A 230 -9.13 13.00 2.22
C LEU A 230 -9.80 14.16 2.96
N ILE A 231 -9.08 14.84 3.83
CA ILE A 231 -9.62 15.95 4.63
C ILE A 231 -8.81 17.22 4.36
N GLY A 232 -9.45 18.25 3.82
CA GLY A 232 -8.84 19.57 3.61
C GLY A 232 -8.61 20.33 4.92
N PRO A 233 -7.67 21.28 4.99
CA PRO A 233 -7.40 22.10 6.18
C PRO A 233 -8.62 22.85 6.73
N GLU A 234 -9.60 23.13 5.88
CA GLU A 234 -10.89 23.73 6.23
C GLU A 234 -11.92 22.74 6.78
N GLY A 235 -11.60 21.45 6.86
CA GLY A 235 -12.45 20.39 7.40
C GLY A 235 -13.32 19.65 6.38
N THR A 236 -13.28 20.02 5.09
CA THR A 236 -14.03 19.32 4.05
C THR A 236 -13.53 17.88 3.90
N ILE A 237 -14.44 16.90 4.02
CA ILE A 237 -14.14 15.48 3.78
C ILE A 237 -14.48 15.15 2.33
N TYR A 238 -13.50 14.64 1.58
CA TYR A 238 -13.65 14.19 0.19
C TYR A 238 -13.62 12.67 0.12
N GLN A 239 -14.55 12.10 -0.65
CA GLN A 239 -14.57 10.67 -0.95
C GLN A 239 -13.47 10.30 -1.96
N GLY A 240 -12.56 9.41 -1.57
CA GLY A 240 -11.61 8.75 -2.46
C GLY A 240 -12.19 7.45 -3.02
N ARG A 241 -11.50 6.32 -2.83
CA ARG A 241 -12.06 4.98 -3.12
C ARG A 241 -13.22 4.65 -2.16
N PRO A 242 -14.19 3.81 -2.57
CA PRO A 242 -15.17 3.26 -1.64
C PRO A 242 -14.48 2.56 -0.46
N GLU A 243 -14.92 2.80 0.77
CA GLU A 243 -14.26 2.28 1.98
C GLU A 243 -14.34 0.75 2.12
N THR A 244 -15.12 0.06 1.29
CA THR A 244 -15.23 -1.41 1.26
C THR A 244 -14.40 -2.05 0.16
N VAL A 245 -13.47 -1.31 -0.45
CA VAL A 245 -12.56 -1.84 -1.47
C VAL A 245 -11.11 -1.57 -1.10
N VAL A 246 -10.18 -2.34 -1.67
CA VAL A 246 -8.75 -2.22 -1.37
C VAL A 246 -8.20 -0.86 -1.83
N GLY A 247 -7.51 -0.18 -0.92
CA GLY A 247 -6.77 1.06 -1.15
C GLY A 247 -5.38 0.86 -1.77
N ALA A 248 -4.63 1.96 -1.87
CA ALA A 248 -3.20 1.95 -2.20
C ALA A 248 -2.49 3.04 -1.38
N HIS A 249 -2.51 2.90 -0.06
CA HIS A 249 -2.05 3.92 0.88
C HIS A 249 -1.07 3.41 1.95
N ALA A 250 -1.22 2.18 2.45
CA ALA A 250 -0.35 1.60 3.48
C ALA A 250 -0.37 0.09 3.32
N SER A 251 0.78 -0.55 3.10
CA SER A 251 0.79 -2.01 2.99
C SER A 251 0.77 -2.69 4.36
N PRO A 252 -0.06 -3.74 4.59
CA PRO A 252 -1.08 -4.27 3.69
C PRO A 252 -2.23 -3.29 3.46
N ASN A 253 -2.74 -3.14 2.24
CA ASN A 253 -3.91 -2.28 1.97
C ASN A 253 -5.24 -2.99 2.25
N THR A 254 -5.24 -4.32 2.22
CA THR A 254 -6.41 -5.14 2.53
C THR A 254 -6.84 -4.90 3.97
N ASN A 255 -8.16 -4.86 4.16
CA ASN A 255 -8.86 -4.57 5.40
C ASN A 255 -8.57 -3.22 6.08
N ALA A 256 -7.90 -2.30 5.38
CA ALA A 256 -7.52 -1.00 5.92
C ALA A 256 -8.22 0.15 5.18
N VAL A 257 -8.81 1.08 5.93
CA VAL A 257 -9.33 2.34 5.39
C VAL A 257 -8.31 3.44 5.64
N GLY A 258 -7.65 3.91 4.58
CA GLY A 258 -6.78 5.08 4.60
C GLY A 258 -7.51 6.43 4.57
N ILE A 259 -7.19 7.31 5.53
CA ILE A 259 -7.67 8.69 5.64
C ILE A 259 -6.47 9.64 5.54
N CYS A 260 -6.43 10.49 4.51
CA CYS A 260 -5.34 11.43 4.28
C CYS A 260 -5.70 12.85 4.70
N LEU A 261 -4.95 13.42 5.65
CA LEU A 261 -5.05 14.82 6.04
C LEU A 261 -4.20 15.66 5.08
N ILE A 262 -4.82 16.63 4.39
CA ILE A 262 -4.07 17.50 3.49
C ILE A 262 -3.22 18.48 4.30
N GLY A 263 -1.91 18.37 4.20
CA GLY A 263 -0.93 19.12 5.00
C GLY A 263 0.38 18.37 5.19
N ASP A 264 1.37 19.08 5.72
CA ASP A 264 2.61 18.51 6.25
C ASP A 264 2.63 18.69 7.77
N TYR A 265 2.43 17.59 8.51
CA TYR A 265 2.34 17.60 9.98
C TYR A 265 3.59 17.05 10.68
N ASP A 266 4.72 17.07 9.97
CA ASP A 266 6.01 16.87 10.61
C ASP A 266 6.38 18.05 11.54
N PRO A 267 7.35 17.87 12.45
CA PRO A 267 7.75 18.93 13.37
C PRO A 267 8.12 20.23 12.65
N GLU A 268 7.63 21.35 13.18
CA GLU A 268 7.90 22.70 12.64
C GLU A 268 7.33 22.98 11.23
N LYS A 269 6.35 22.18 10.78
CA LYS A 269 5.63 22.36 9.51
C LYS A 269 4.25 23.00 9.71
N ASP A 270 3.18 22.39 9.22
CA ASP A 270 1.83 22.92 9.37
C ASP A 270 1.24 22.56 10.75
N PRO A 271 0.53 23.48 11.42
CA PRO A 271 -0.28 23.13 12.58
C PRO A 271 -1.55 22.39 12.14
N ILE A 272 -1.98 21.35 12.86
CA ILE A 272 -3.26 20.70 12.58
C ILE A 272 -4.44 21.67 12.88
N PRO A 273 -5.30 22.00 11.90
CA PRO A 273 -6.42 22.91 12.13
C PRO A 273 -7.50 22.25 13.01
N PRO A 274 -8.07 22.93 14.01
CA PRO A 274 -9.11 22.36 14.87
C PRO A 274 -10.35 21.86 14.10
N VAL A 275 -10.69 22.51 12.98
CA VAL A 275 -11.81 22.10 12.12
C VAL A 275 -11.53 20.81 11.34
N MET A 276 -10.29 20.60 10.91
CA MET A 276 -9.83 19.35 10.31
C MET A 276 -9.84 18.24 11.36
N GLU A 277 -9.31 18.50 12.55
CA GLU A 277 -9.28 17.54 13.65
C GLU A 277 -10.68 17.06 14.04
N LYS A 278 -11.64 17.99 14.16
CA LYS A 278 -13.06 17.66 14.39
C LYS A 278 -13.64 16.75 13.31
N SER A 279 -13.29 17.02 12.05
CA SER A 279 -13.76 16.26 10.89
C SER A 279 -13.16 14.85 10.86
N LEU A 280 -11.86 14.73 11.18
CA LEU A 280 -11.19 13.45 11.35
C LEU A 280 -11.84 12.61 12.45
N VAL A 281 -12.04 13.17 13.65
CA VAL A 281 -12.64 12.44 14.78
C VAL A 281 -14.08 12.00 14.47
N SER A 282 -14.86 12.85 13.79
CA SER A 282 -16.22 12.52 13.36
C SER A 282 -16.23 11.36 12.35
N LEU A 283 -15.31 11.40 11.37
CA LEU A 283 -15.15 10.35 10.37
C LEU A 283 -14.70 9.03 11.00
N LEU A 284 -13.69 9.06 11.88
CA LEU A 284 -13.21 7.88 12.60
C LEU A 284 -14.31 7.29 13.49
N SER A 285 -15.10 8.12 14.18
CA SER A 285 -16.22 7.65 15.01
C SER A 285 -17.28 6.91 14.18
N TRP A 286 -17.64 7.46 13.02
CA TRP A 286 -18.56 6.80 12.10
C TRP A 286 -17.98 5.49 11.57
N LEU A 287 -16.73 5.47 11.12
CA LEU A 287 -16.08 4.26 10.61
C LEU A 287 -16.00 3.17 11.70
N CYS A 288 -15.57 3.53 12.91
CA CYS A 288 -15.48 2.61 14.04
C CYS A 288 -16.84 1.99 14.39
N SER A 289 -17.88 2.81 14.51
CA SER A 289 -19.20 2.30 14.88
C SER A 289 -19.91 1.55 13.74
N ASN A 290 -19.76 1.99 12.50
CA ASN A 290 -20.41 1.36 11.34
C ASN A 290 -19.77 0.02 10.95
N TYR A 291 -18.44 -0.09 11.08
CA TYR A 291 -17.68 -1.26 10.68
C TYR A 291 -17.15 -2.09 11.85
N LYS A 292 -17.56 -1.76 13.08
CA LYS A 292 -17.14 -2.47 14.30
C LYS A 292 -15.62 -2.50 14.49
N VAL A 293 -14.96 -1.41 14.12
CA VAL A 293 -13.51 -1.28 14.30
C VAL A 293 -13.22 -0.80 15.72
N ASN A 294 -12.55 -1.63 16.52
CA ASN A 294 -12.17 -1.29 17.90
C ASN A 294 -11.25 -0.05 17.94
N PRO A 295 -11.71 1.12 18.41
CA PRO A 295 -10.92 2.34 18.38
C PRO A 295 -9.67 2.27 19.25
N LYS A 296 -9.65 1.44 20.31
CA LYS A 296 -8.50 1.34 21.25
C LYS A 296 -7.24 0.85 20.56
N VAL A 297 -7.41 -0.03 19.58
CA VAL A 297 -6.31 -0.79 19.00
C VAL A 297 -6.23 -0.58 17.48
N ASN A 298 -7.35 -0.43 16.77
CA ASN A 298 -7.39 -0.49 15.29
C ASN A 298 -7.32 0.88 14.57
N ILE A 299 -6.73 1.90 15.18
CA ILE A 299 -6.48 3.21 14.55
C ILE A 299 -4.98 3.47 14.55
N PHE A 300 -4.38 3.63 13.38
CA PHE A 300 -2.94 3.70 13.18
C PHE A 300 -2.51 4.98 12.46
N GLY A 301 -1.23 5.32 12.59
CA GLY A 301 -0.51 6.15 11.63
C GLY A 301 0.12 5.30 10.54
N HIS A 302 0.45 5.89 9.38
CA HIS A 302 1.19 5.18 8.34
C HIS A 302 2.59 4.72 8.81
N CYS A 303 3.21 5.44 9.74
CA CYS A 303 4.48 5.09 10.37
C CYS A 303 4.43 3.79 11.18
N ASP A 304 3.23 3.30 11.54
CA ASP A 304 3.08 1.98 12.16
C ASP A 304 3.27 0.85 11.14
N TYR A 305 3.29 1.15 9.83
CA TYR A 305 3.42 0.17 8.73
C TYR A 305 4.59 0.44 7.78
N SER A 306 5.32 1.53 7.99
CA SER A 306 6.42 1.95 7.12
C SER A 306 7.43 2.79 7.90
N THR A 307 8.64 2.95 7.37
CA THR A 307 9.69 3.81 7.94
C THR A 307 9.42 5.31 7.75
N LYS A 308 8.26 5.69 7.19
CA LYS A 308 7.89 7.08 6.87
C LYS A 308 7.47 7.85 8.13
N SER A 309 7.61 9.17 8.10
CA SER A 309 7.13 10.06 9.16
C SER A 309 5.61 10.23 9.17
N CYS A 310 4.94 9.94 8.06
CA CYS A 310 3.49 10.02 7.87
C CYS A 310 2.71 9.28 9.00
N PRO A 311 1.67 9.86 9.63
CA PRO A 311 0.94 11.09 9.29
C PRO A 311 1.57 12.39 9.80
N GLY A 312 2.84 12.35 10.20
CA GLY A 312 3.53 13.44 10.86
C GLY A 312 3.41 13.33 12.38
N LEU A 313 4.49 13.65 13.09
CA LEU A 313 4.58 13.49 14.54
C LEU A 313 3.48 14.25 15.30
N GLU A 314 3.07 15.42 14.79
CA GLU A 314 2.05 16.26 15.41
C GLU A 314 0.65 15.63 15.37
N VAL A 315 0.34 14.84 14.34
CA VAL A 315 -0.90 14.06 14.25
C VAL A 315 -0.77 12.76 15.03
N TYR A 316 0.36 12.05 14.87
CA TYR A 316 0.57 10.74 15.47
C TYR A 316 0.44 10.78 17.00
N LYS A 317 1.02 11.79 17.66
CA LYS A 317 0.91 11.95 19.12
C LYS A 317 -0.52 12.17 19.62
N ARG A 318 -1.44 12.56 18.74
CA ARG A 318 -2.85 12.82 19.07
C ARG A 318 -3.77 11.63 18.92
N LEU A 319 -3.32 10.57 18.21
CA LEU A 319 -4.13 9.37 18.01
C LEU A 319 -4.67 8.81 19.34
N PRO A 320 -3.90 8.68 20.44
CA PRO A 320 -4.45 8.20 21.71
C PRO A 320 -5.62 9.05 22.22
N GLN A 321 -5.56 10.37 22.11
CA GLN A 321 -6.65 11.26 22.54
C GLN A 321 -7.88 11.09 21.64
N TYR A 322 -7.69 10.92 20.32
CA TYR A 322 -8.82 10.65 19.42
C TYR A 322 -9.51 9.33 19.77
N ARG A 323 -8.76 8.28 20.12
CA ARG A 323 -9.34 6.99 20.53
C ARG A 323 -10.26 7.16 21.74
N GLU A 324 -9.85 7.92 22.76
CA GLU A 324 -10.67 8.21 23.94
C GLU A 324 -11.94 9.00 23.59
N VAL A 325 -11.83 10.00 22.71
CA VAL A 325 -13.00 10.77 22.25
C VAL A 325 -13.96 9.87 21.47
N ILE A 326 -13.45 8.97 20.61
CA ILE A 326 -14.29 8.04 19.85
C ILE A 326 -15.01 7.08 20.80
N ILE A 327 -14.31 6.49 21.78
CA ILE A 327 -14.91 5.57 22.76
C ILE A 327 -16.00 6.26 23.56
N SER A 328 -15.75 7.46 24.08
CA SER A 328 -16.78 8.23 24.79
C SER A 328 -17.95 8.63 23.88
N THR A 329 -17.69 8.77 22.58
CA THR A 329 -18.73 9.09 21.58
C THR A 329 -19.60 7.90 21.25
N ILE A 330 -19.06 6.68 21.10
CA ILE A 330 -19.82 5.53 20.58
C ILE A 330 -20.12 4.44 21.61
N GLY A 331 -19.45 4.45 22.77
CA GLY A 331 -19.55 3.44 23.82
C GLY A 331 -19.00 2.06 23.42
N GLN A 332 -18.99 1.12 24.36
CA GLN A 332 -18.60 -0.28 24.12
C GLN A 332 -19.48 -1.19 24.99
N LYS A 333 -20.24 -2.09 24.35
CA LYS A 333 -21.13 -3.03 25.04
C LYS A 333 -20.40 -4.15 25.76
#